data_AF-B9MKW7-F1
#
_entry.id   AF-B9MKW7-F1
#
_cell.length_a   1.000
_cell.length_b   1.000
_cell.length_c   1.000
_cell.angle_alpha   90.00
_cell.angle_beta   90.00
_cell.angle_gamma   90.00
#
_symmetry.space_group_name_H-M   'P 1'
#
loop_
_entity.id
_entity.type
_entity.pdbx_description
1 polymer ?
#
loop_
_entity_poly.entity_id
_entity_poly.type
_entity_poly.pdbx_seq_one_letter_code
_entity_poly.pdbx_strand_id
1 'polypeptide(L)'
;MNIISYHEMRKISPEKARELIRKVFENNNKNVSRTAKILGVSRHTVRRAIYGPLEDKSRKPKTCPRKLSTELENLIIEESKRTGFRYRRLSLYLLRKYGIKISENTIKSILKRNAIPKKSRKTKKGERSLYDYEALIPFSEFQLDTKHLLDKDSLPEEVYEHMKKHNLPCYERNMIDIATRVKHLMGLIENLHRADDKYFLMIHAERCKNKMTLFNELKGGRIRGTFLDLIMVKV
;
A
#
# COMPACT_ATOMS: atom_id res chain seq x y z
N MET A 1 -36.49 -32.31 -18.32
CA MET A 1 -35.23 -32.40 -17.56
C MET A 1 -34.24 -31.46 -18.21
N ASN A 2 -33.84 -30.36 -17.54
CA ASN A 2 -32.77 -29.51 -18.05
C ASN A 2 -31.48 -30.34 -18.08
N ILE A 3 -31.03 -30.71 -19.28
CA ILE A 3 -29.71 -31.29 -19.48
C ILE A 3 -28.73 -30.21 -19.05
N ILE A 4 -28.14 -30.35 -17.87
CA ILE A 4 -27.12 -29.41 -17.38
C ILE A 4 -26.03 -29.37 -18.46
N SER A 5 -25.80 -28.19 -19.00
CA SER A 5 -24.85 -28.01 -20.09
C SER A 5 -23.44 -28.34 -19.59
N TYR A 6 -22.61 -28.98 -20.43
CA TYR A 6 -21.21 -29.28 -20.10
C TYR A 6 -20.47 -28.05 -19.53
N HIS A 7 -20.76 -26.87 -20.08
CA HIS A 7 -20.15 -25.62 -19.67
C HIS A 7 -20.53 -25.18 -18.25
N GLU A 8 -21.76 -25.47 -17.82
CA GLU A 8 -22.24 -25.15 -16.47
C GLU A 8 -21.58 -26.06 -15.44
N MET A 9 -21.54 -27.37 -15.70
CA MET A 9 -20.81 -28.31 -14.84
C MET A 9 -19.32 -27.98 -14.77
N ARG A 10 -18.72 -27.56 -15.88
CA ARG A 10 -17.29 -27.22 -15.93
C ARG A 10 -16.94 -25.99 -15.08
N LYS A 11 -17.86 -25.05 -14.88
CA LYS A 11 -17.65 -23.89 -13.98
C LYS A 11 -17.61 -24.33 -12.51
N ILE A 12 -18.40 -25.34 -12.16
CA ILE A 12 -18.49 -25.87 -10.79
C ILE A 12 -17.33 -26.84 -10.51
N SER A 13 -17.16 -27.84 -11.37
CA SER A 13 -16.12 -28.86 -11.24
C SER A 13 -15.67 -29.35 -12.63
N PRO A 14 -14.44 -28.98 -13.07
CA PRO A 14 -13.90 -29.41 -14.36
C PRO A 14 -13.78 -30.93 -14.50
N GLU A 15 -13.46 -31.62 -13.41
CA GLU A 15 -13.28 -33.08 -13.38
C GLU A 15 -14.60 -33.81 -13.62
N LYS A 16 -15.65 -33.44 -12.87
CA LYS A 16 -17.00 -34.01 -13.06
C LYS A 16 -17.54 -33.75 -14.46
N ALA A 17 -17.26 -32.58 -15.03
CA ALA A 17 -17.63 -32.28 -16.41
C ALA A 17 -16.95 -33.20 -17.43
N ARG A 18 -15.69 -33.60 -17.21
CA ARG A 18 -15.01 -34.59 -18.07
C ARG A 18 -15.50 -36.01 -17.82
N GLU A 19 -15.83 -36.37 -16.58
CA GLU A 19 -16.42 -37.66 -16.25
C GLU A 19 -17.78 -37.85 -16.94
N LEU A 20 -18.61 -36.81 -16.97
CA LEU A 20 -19.86 -36.80 -17.73
C LEU A 20 -19.62 -37.10 -19.21
N ILE A 21 -18.64 -36.43 -19.84
CA ILE A 21 -18.29 -36.70 -21.25
C ILE A 21 -17.96 -38.18 -21.45
N ARG A 22 -17.19 -38.78 -20.54
CA ARG A 22 -16.82 -40.21 -20.63
C ARG A 22 -18.04 -41.11 -20.50
N LYS A 23 -18.96 -40.84 -19.56
CA LYS A 23 -20.21 -41.60 -19.40
C LYS A 23 -21.09 -41.51 -20.64
N VAL A 24 -21.29 -40.31 -21.19
CA VAL A 24 -22.07 -40.10 -22.41
C VAL A 24 -21.39 -40.74 -23.62
N PHE A 25 -20.06 -40.75 -23.66
CA PHE A 25 -19.30 -41.41 -24.72
C PHE A 25 -19.49 -42.94 -24.73
N GLU A 26 -19.42 -43.59 -23.57
CA GLU A 26 -19.67 -45.03 -23.45
C GLU A 26 -21.12 -45.37 -23.84
N ASN A 27 -22.10 -44.59 -23.37
CA ASN A 27 -23.52 -44.80 -23.71
C ASN A 27 -23.84 -44.62 -25.20
N ASN A 28 -22.99 -43.91 -25.96
CA ASN A 28 -23.18 -43.66 -27.39
C ASN A 28 -22.30 -44.54 -28.28
N ASN A 29 -21.98 -45.77 -27.83
CA ASN A 29 -21.14 -46.73 -28.56
C ASN A 29 -19.80 -46.13 -28.99
N LYS A 30 -19.17 -45.32 -28.11
CA LYS A 30 -17.85 -44.71 -28.36
C LYS A 30 -17.80 -43.80 -29.59
N ASN A 31 -18.92 -43.19 -29.97
CA ASN A 31 -18.98 -42.23 -31.08
C ASN A 31 -18.73 -40.78 -30.62
N VAL A 32 -17.56 -40.24 -30.99
CA VAL A 32 -17.12 -38.87 -30.62
C VAL A 32 -18.05 -37.79 -31.17
N SER A 33 -18.48 -37.91 -32.43
CA SER A 33 -19.29 -36.89 -33.10
C SER A 33 -20.69 -36.80 -32.51
N ARG A 34 -21.31 -37.96 -32.22
CA ARG A 34 -22.63 -38.02 -31.58
C ARG A 34 -22.59 -37.46 -30.15
N THR A 35 -21.58 -37.84 -29.39
CA THR A 35 -21.33 -37.32 -28.03
C THR A 35 -21.17 -35.79 -28.01
N ALA A 36 -20.41 -35.25 -28.96
CA ALA A 36 -20.21 -33.80 -29.11
C ALA A 36 -21.51 -33.06 -29.40
N LYS A 37 -22.36 -33.60 -30.29
CA LYS A 37 -23.68 -33.03 -30.62
C LYS A 37 -24.63 -33.04 -29.42
N ILE A 38 -24.71 -34.16 -28.69
CA ILE A 38 -25.57 -34.31 -27.51
C ILE A 38 -25.21 -33.30 -26.41
N LEU A 39 -23.92 -33.10 -26.17
CA LEU A 39 -23.42 -32.22 -25.11
C LEU A 39 -23.20 -30.76 -25.57
N GLY A 40 -23.40 -30.45 -26.86
CA GLY A 40 -23.18 -29.10 -27.40
C GLY A 40 -21.72 -28.62 -27.34
N VAL A 41 -20.75 -29.53 -27.47
CA VAL A 41 -19.30 -29.22 -27.34
C VAL A 41 -18.51 -29.56 -28.60
N SER A 42 -17.29 -29.02 -28.70
CA SER A 42 -16.40 -29.40 -29.80
C SER A 42 -15.94 -30.86 -29.70
N ARG A 43 -15.75 -31.51 -30.85
CA ARG A 43 -15.15 -32.86 -30.94
C ARG A 43 -13.77 -32.91 -30.28
N HIS A 44 -13.00 -31.81 -30.32
CA HIS A 44 -11.70 -31.72 -29.67
C HIS A 44 -11.81 -31.77 -28.14
N THR A 45 -12.83 -31.14 -27.56
CA THR A 45 -13.11 -31.21 -26.11
C THR A 45 -13.41 -32.63 -25.68
N VAL A 46 -14.23 -33.35 -26.46
CA VAL A 46 -14.56 -34.76 -26.21
C VAL A 46 -13.29 -35.62 -26.26
N ARG A 47 -12.47 -35.49 -27.31
CA ARG A 47 -11.19 -36.19 -27.43
C ARG A 47 -10.24 -35.88 -26.27
N ARG A 48 -10.15 -34.63 -25.83
CA ARG A 48 -9.32 -34.22 -24.70
C ARG A 48 -9.77 -34.84 -23.37
N ALA A 49 -11.07 -35.07 -23.19
CA ALA A 49 -11.60 -35.70 -21.99
C ALA A 49 -11.43 -37.22 -21.98
N ILE A 50 -11.52 -37.87 -23.15
CA ILE A 50 -11.33 -39.32 -23.30
C ILE A 50 -9.85 -39.70 -23.18
N TYR A 51 -8.99 -39.11 -24.02
CA TYR A 51 -7.57 -39.48 -24.12
C TYR A 51 -6.67 -38.70 -23.15
N GLY A 52 -7.23 -37.79 -22.36
CA GLY A 52 -6.52 -37.02 -21.35
C GLY A 52 -6.94 -37.40 -19.93
N PRO A 53 -6.22 -36.90 -18.91
CA PRO A 53 -6.62 -37.05 -17.51
C PRO A 53 -7.96 -36.36 -17.22
N LEU A 54 -8.59 -36.68 -16.09
CA LEU A 54 -9.80 -35.99 -15.60
C LEU A 54 -9.50 -34.52 -15.26
N GLU A 55 -8.28 -34.24 -14.82
CA GLU A 55 -7.81 -32.90 -14.53
C GLU A 55 -7.40 -32.11 -15.78
N ASP A 56 -7.47 -30.79 -15.69
CA ASP A 56 -6.92 -29.90 -16.71
C ASP A 56 -5.39 -29.93 -16.64
N LYS A 57 -4.73 -30.28 -17.76
CA LYS A 57 -3.29 -30.08 -17.91
C LYS A 57 -2.96 -28.60 -17.74
N SER A 58 -1.86 -28.32 -17.04
CA SER A 58 -1.34 -26.97 -16.88
C SER A 58 -1.18 -26.29 -18.24
N ARG A 59 -1.66 -25.05 -18.35
CA ARG A 59 -1.47 -24.19 -19.53
C ARG A 59 -0.13 -23.46 -19.50
N LYS A 60 0.69 -23.70 -18.48
CA LYS A 60 1.98 -23.04 -18.32
C LYS A 60 2.93 -23.51 -19.43
N PRO A 61 3.70 -22.59 -20.06
CA PRO A 61 4.71 -22.97 -21.03
C PRO A 61 5.74 -23.91 -20.39
N LYS A 62 6.22 -24.88 -21.17
CA LYS A 62 7.23 -25.85 -20.71
C LYS A 62 8.58 -25.18 -20.45
N THR A 63 8.93 -24.17 -21.26
CA THR A 63 10.20 -23.45 -21.19
C THR A 63 9.99 -21.95 -21.06
N CYS A 64 10.88 -21.30 -20.31
CA CYS A 64 10.93 -19.85 -20.18
C CYS A 64 12.42 -19.43 -20.23
N PRO A 65 12.93 -19.04 -21.41
CA PRO A 65 14.37 -18.83 -21.63
C PRO A 65 15.01 -17.79 -20.72
N ARG A 66 14.27 -16.75 -20.32
CA ARG A 66 14.75 -15.67 -19.44
C ARG A 66 14.46 -15.92 -17.95
N LYS A 67 14.06 -17.15 -17.59
CA LYS A 67 13.86 -17.50 -16.19
C LYS A 67 15.21 -17.56 -15.49
N LEU A 68 15.26 -17.04 -14.26
CA LEU A 68 16.44 -17.19 -13.41
C LEU A 68 16.68 -18.68 -13.12
N SER A 69 17.95 -19.07 -12.98
CA SER A 69 18.31 -20.46 -12.65
C SER A 69 17.67 -20.86 -11.32
N THR A 70 17.26 -22.13 -11.22
CA THR A 70 16.58 -22.65 -10.02
C THR A 70 17.43 -22.50 -8.76
N GLU A 71 18.76 -22.64 -8.90
CA GLU A 71 19.72 -22.45 -7.81
C GLU A 71 19.70 -21.03 -7.24
N LEU A 72 19.77 -20.02 -8.12
CA LEU A 72 19.69 -18.62 -7.71
C LEU A 72 18.30 -18.29 -7.14
N GLU A 73 17.23 -18.87 -7.70
CA GLU A 73 15.88 -18.71 -7.14
C GLU A 73 15.80 -19.24 -5.71
N ASN A 74 16.37 -20.42 -5.46
CA ASN A 74 16.40 -21.03 -4.12
C ASN A 74 17.24 -20.21 -3.15
N LEU A 75 18.42 -19.73 -3.57
CA LEU A 75 19.25 -18.83 -2.77
C LEU A 75 18.48 -17.58 -2.33
N ILE A 76 17.73 -16.95 -3.24
CA ILE A 76 16.92 -15.76 -2.93
C ILE A 76 15.83 -16.10 -1.91
N ILE A 77 15.19 -17.27 -2.03
CA ILE A 77 14.13 -17.72 -1.13
C ILE A 77 14.69 -17.98 0.27
N GLU A 78 15.80 -18.70 0.38
CA GLU A 78 16.47 -19.01 1.64
C GLU A 78 16.94 -17.74 2.34
N GLU A 79 17.62 -16.85 1.60
CA GLU A 79 18.09 -15.58 2.15
C GLU A 79 16.94 -14.66 2.56
N SER A 80 15.82 -14.67 1.84
CA SER A 80 14.62 -13.93 2.23
C SER A 80 14.00 -14.48 3.52
N LYS A 81 13.92 -15.80 3.68
CA LYS A 81 13.42 -16.44 4.91
C LYS A 81 14.33 -16.17 6.09
N ARG A 82 15.66 -16.27 5.89
CA ARG A 82 16.69 -16.07 6.91
C ARG A 82 16.75 -14.62 7.41
N THR A 83 16.79 -13.65 6.50
CA THR A 83 16.94 -12.22 6.85
C THR A 83 15.61 -11.52 7.13
N GLY A 84 14.50 -12.01 6.55
CA GLY A 84 13.23 -11.31 6.54
C GLY A 84 13.22 -10.05 5.67
N PHE A 85 14.25 -9.85 4.83
CA PHE A 85 14.31 -8.71 3.92
C PHE A 85 13.33 -8.84 2.76
N ARG A 86 12.75 -7.71 2.36
CA ARG A 86 11.95 -7.60 1.13
C ARG A 86 12.83 -7.24 -0.06
N TYR A 87 12.25 -7.33 -1.26
CA TYR A 87 12.93 -7.19 -2.55
C TYR A 87 13.96 -6.05 -2.65
N ARG A 88 13.68 -4.83 -2.18
CA ARG A 88 14.65 -3.72 -2.22
C ARG A 88 15.91 -3.99 -1.39
N ARG A 89 15.70 -4.31 -0.11
CA ARG A 89 16.80 -4.62 0.81
C ARG A 89 17.51 -5.90 0.42
N LEU A 90 16.77 -6.88 -0.08
CA LEU A 90 17.31 -8.16 -0.51
C LEU A 90 18.18 -8.02 -1.76
N SER A 91 17.79 -7.16 -2.72
CA SER A 91 18.63 -6.84 -3.89
C SER A 91 19.98 -6.27 -3.45
N LEU A 92 19.96 -5.26 -2.57
CA LEU A 92 21.17 -4.66 -2.04
C LEU A 92 22.01 -5.66 -1.22
N TYR A 93 21.35 -6.51 -0.45
CA TYR A 93 21.98 -7.54 0.36
C TYR A 93 22.71 -8.58 -0.50
N LEU A 94 22.06 -9.08 -1.55
CA LEU A 94 22.62 -10.06 -2.47
C LEU A 94 23.83 -9.49 -3.22
N LEU A 95 23.75 -8.21 -3.63
CA LEU A 95 24.87 -7.52 -4.24
C LEU A 95 26.06 -7.40 -3.27
N ARG A 96 25.83 -7.01 -2.02
CA ARG A 96 26.90 -6.79 -1.04
C ARG A 96 27.57 -8.08 -0.55
N LYS A 97 26.80 -9.14 -0.32
CA LYS A 97 27.31 -10.40 0.24
C LYS A 97 27.85 -11.35 -0.83
N TYR A 98 27.17 -11.43 -1.97
CA TYR A 98 27.47 -12.43 -3.01
C TYR A 98 27.96 -11.81 -4.32
N GLY A 99 27.97 -10.48 -4.46
CA GLY A 99 28.30 -9.82 -5.73
C GLY A 99 27.22 -9.97 -6.81
N ILE A 100 26.06 -10.54 -6.48
CA ILE A 100 25.02 -10.89 -7.47
C ILE A 100 24.07 -9.71 -7.68
N LYS A 101 24.11 -9.12 -8.87
CA LYS A 101 23.20 -8.02 -9.26
C LYS A 101 21.91 -8.55 -9.87
N ILE A 102 20.81 -8.49 -9.12
CA ILE A 102 19.47 -8.87 -9.58
C ILE A 102 18.51 -7.70 -9.42
N SER A 103 17.65 -7.48 -10.42
CA SER A 103 16.65 -6.41 -10.38
C SER A 103 15.64 -6.60 -9.23
N GLU A 104 15.23 -5.48 -8.63
CA GLU A 104 14.21 -5.45 -7.59
C GLU A 104 12.91 -6.16 -8.00
N ASN A 105 12.49 -5.95 -9.25
CA ASN A 105 11.26 -6.52 -9.81
C ASN A 105 11.36 -8.02 -10.02
N THR A 106 12.53 -8.52 -10.42
CA THR A 106 12.79 -9.96 -10.52
C THR A 106 12.64 -10.59 -9.15
N ILE A 107 13.32 -10.07 -8.12
CA ILE A 107 13.21 -10.59 -6.75
C ILE A 107 11.76 -10.50 -6.26
N LYS A 108 11.08 -9.37 -6.46
CA LYS A 108 9.67 -9.21 -6.09
C LYS A 108 8.78 -10.29 -6.70
N SER A 109 8.98 -10.62 -7.98
CA SER A 109 8.22 -11.65 -8.69
C SER A 109 8.52 -13.04 -8.16
N ILE A 110 9.79 -13.33 -7.85
CA ILE A 110 10.24 -14.59 -7.23
C ILE A 110 9.60 -14.77 -5.85
N LEU A 111 9.62 -13.74 -5.00
CA LEU A 111 9.01 -13.80 -3.67
C LEU A 111 7.49 -13.99 -3.75
N LYS A 112 6.83 -13.30 -4.69
CA LYS A 112 5.37 -13.37 -4.87
C LYS A 112 4.89 -14.76 -5.30
N ARG A 113 5.52 -15.36 -6.32
CA ARG A 113 5.11 -16.67 -6.85
C ARG A 113 5.39 -17.83 -5.89
N ASN A 114 6.36 -17.66 -4.98
CA ASN A 114 6.68 -18.62 -3.92
C ASN A 114 5.94 -18.32 -2.61
N ALA A 115 4.96 -17.42 -2.63
CA ALA A 115 4.11 -17.06 -1.49
C ALA A 115 4.88 -16.74 -0.19
N ILE A 116 6.05 -16.09 -0.30
CA ILE A 116 6.85 -15.75 0.89
C ILE A 116 6.13 -14.66 1.70
N PRO A 117 5.89 -14.89 3.01
CA PRO A 117 5.08 -13.98 3.81
C PRO A 117 5.72 -12.60 3.92
N LYS A 118 4.88 -11.57 3.82
CA LYS A 118 5.29 -10.18 4.08
C LYS A 118 5.37 -9.96 5.59
N LYS A 119 6.58 -9.83 6.14
CA LYS A 119 6.73 -9.26 7.50
C LYS A 119 6.29 -7.80 7.48
N SER A 120 5.09 -7.52 8.02
CA SER A 120 4.65 -6.15 8.30
C SER A 120 4.97 -5.82 9.75
N ARG A 121 5.80 -4.80 9.99
CA ARG A 121 5.94 -4.23 11.33
C ARG A 121 4.84 -3.20 11.51
N LYS A 122 3.93 -3.42 12.46
CA LYS A 122 3.04 -2.35 12.93
C LYS A 122 3.90 -1.35 13.69
N THR A 123 3.91 -0.10 13.28
CA THR A 123 4.50 0.98 14.08
C THR A 123 3.65 1.14 15.34
N LYS A 124 4.28 1.35 16.51
CA LYS A 124 3.53 1.71 17.73
C LYS A 124 2.69 2.95 17.39
N LYS A 125 1.37 2.83 17.51
CA LYS A 125 0.48 3.99 17.40
C LYS A 125 0.82 4.85 18.63
N GLY A 126 1.27 6.09 18.40
CA GLY A 126 1.54 6.99 19.51
C GLY A 126 0.27 7.14 20.35
N GLU A 127 0.42 7.13 21.67
CA GLU A 127 -0.64 7.53 22.56
C GLU A 127 -0.91 9.01 22.32
N ARG A 128 -2.17 9.36 22.02
CA ARG A 128 -2.61 10.75 21.94
C ARG A 128 -3.34 11.00 23.24
N SER A 129 -2.86 11.95 24.05
CA SER A 129 -3.65 12.46 25.17
C SER A 129 -4.92 13.08 24.60
N LEU A 130 -6.07 12.59 25.08
CA LEU A 130 -7.34 13.24 24.78
C LEU A 130 -7.50 14.44 25.71
N TYR A 131 -8.19 15.46 25.23
CA TYR A 131 -8.54 16.62 26.04
C TYR A 131 -9.66 16.25 27.02
N ASP A 132 -9.57 16.79 28.24
CA ASP A 132 -10.66 16.74 29.20
C ASP A 132 -11.62 17.90 28.95
N TYR A 133 -12.67 17.66 28.16
CA TYR A 133 -13.61 18.70 27.75
C TYR A 133 -14.44 19.28 28.89
N GLU A 134 -14.61 18.57 30.01
CA GLU A 134 -15.39 19.05 31.15
C GLU A 134 -14.60 20.06 31.99
N ALA A 135 -13.28 19.88 32.08
CA ALA A 135 -12.39 20.77 32.81
C ALA A 135 -11.87 21.95 31.96
N LEU A 136 -12.10 21.94 30.65
CA LEU A 136 -11.56 22.93 29.72
C LEU A 136 -12.30 24.28 29.80
N ILE A 137 -11.54 25.35 29.97
CA ILE A 137 -12.06 26.72 29.98
C ILE A 137 -12.01 27.27 28.54
N PRO A 138 -13.06 27.98 28.06
CA PRO A 138 -13.01 28.64 26.77
C PRO A 138 -11.76 29.52 26.60
N PHE A 139 -11.09 29.40 25.45
CA PHE A 139 -9.87 30.14 25.10
C PHE A 139 -8.64 29.81 25.98
N SER A 140 -8.67 28.72 26.76
CA SER A 140 -7.49 28.29 27.54
C SER A 140 -6.52 27.45 26.73
N GLU A 141 -7.03 26.61 25.82
CA GLU A 141 -6.22 25.72 24.99
C GLU A 141 -6.63 25.81 23.52
N PHE A 142 -5.64 25.95 22.64
CA PHE A 142 -5.85 26.02 21.20
C PHE A 142 -5.18 24.84 20.48
N GLN A 143 -5.91 24.26 19.54
CA GLN A 143 -5.40 23.33 18.56
C GLN A 143 -5.03 24.09 17.29
N LEU A 144 -3.75 24.08 16.93
CA LEU A 144 -3.28 24.61 15.66
C LEU A 144 -3.30 23.50 14.60
N ASP A 145 -4.14 23.66 13.60
CA ASP A 145 -4.29 22.73 12.48
C ASP A 145 -3.72 23.33 11.20
N THR A 146 -3.00 22.52 10.42
CA THR A 146 -2.41 22.94 9.15
C THR A 146 -2.94 22.06 8.03
N LYS A 147 -3.66 22.67 7.10
CA LYS A 147 -4.25 22.00 5.94
C LYS A 147 -3.42 22.29 4.69
N HIS A 148 -3.15 21.26 3.89
CA HIS A 148 -2.60 21.45 2.55
C HIS A 148 -3.75 21.69 1.56
N LEU A 149 -3.67 22.80 0.82
CA LEU A 149 -4.71 23.25 -0.10
C LEU A 149 -4.64 22.57 -1.46
N LEU A 150 -3.46 22.16 -1.93
CA LEU A 150 -3.30 21.45 -3.19
C LEU A 150 -3.82 20.00 -3.06
N ASP A 151 -5.12 19.86 -3.26
CA ASP A 151 -5.84 18.61 -3.31
C ASP A 151 -6.43 18.40 -4.70
N LYS A 152 -6.01 17.34 -5.37
CA LYS A 152 -6.43 17.02 -6.75
C LYS A 152 -7.89 16.56 -6.82
N ASP A 153 -8.40 15.98 -5.73
CA ASP A 153 -9.75 15.42 -5.72
C ASP A 153 -10.79 16.52 -5.39
N SER A 154 -10.38 17.55 -4.63
CA SER A 154 -11.26 18.62 -4.17
C SER A 154 -11.23 19.89 -5.04
N LEU A 155 -10.13 20.16 -5.77
CA LEU A 155 -10.00 21.35 -6.60
C LEU A 155 -10.28 21.05 -8.08
N PRO A 156 -10.89 21.99 -8.83
CA PRO A 156 -10.88 21.92 -10.29
C PRO A 156 -9.44 21.91 -10.82
N GLU A 157 -9.17 21.11 -11.86
CA GLU A 157 -7.83 20.94 -12.43
C GLU A 157 -7.19 22.28 -12.85
N GLU A 158 -7.98 23.19 -13.40
CA GLU A 158 -7.54 24.54 -13.79
C GLU A 158 -7.01 25.34 -12.60
N VAL A 159 -7.70 25.28 -11.46
CA VAL A 159 -7.30 25.96 -10.22
C VAL A 159 -6.05 25.31 -9.65
N TYR A 160 -6.01 23.98 -9.63
CA TYR A 160 -4.86 23.22 -9.13
C TYR A 160 -3.57 23.56 -9.89
N GLU A 161 -3.61 23.50 -11.22
CA GLU A 161 -2.45 23.82 -12.05
C GLU A 161 -2.13 25.32 -12.05
N HIS A 162 -3.12 26.21 -11.91
CA HIS A 162 -2.88 27.64 -11.73
C HIS A 162 -2.13 27.94 -10.42
N MET A 163 -2.59 27.39 -9.29
CA MET A 163 -1.92 27.54 -8.00
C MET A 163 -0.46 27.07 -8.06
N LYS A 164 -0.22 25.94 -8.71
CA LYS A 164 1.12 25.37 -8.88
C LYS A 164 2.00 26.18 -9.82
N LYS A 165 1.45 26.68 -10.94
CA LYS A 165 2.17 27.50 -11.91
C LYS A 165 2.64 28.83 -11.30
N HIS A 166 1.80 29.44 -10.48
CA HIS A 166 2.08 30.74 -9.85
C HIS A 166 2.69 30.63 -8.46
N ASN A 167 3.02 29.41 -8.00
CA ASN A 167 3.60 29.14 -6.69
C ASN A 167 2.81 29.80 -5.54
N LEU A 168 1.48 29.71 -5.60
CA LEU A 168 0.59 30.29 -4.60
C LEU A 168 0.71 29.56 -3.26
N PRO A 169 0.36 30.21 -2.14
CA PRO A 169 0.33 29.57 -0.82
C PRO A 169 -0.46 28.25 -0.82
N CYS A 170 0.22 27.17 -0.45
CA CYS A 170 -0.34 25.81 -0.49
C CYS A 170 -0.81 25.32 0.88
N TYR A 171 -0.66 26.14 1.92
CA TYR A 171 -1.01 25.76 3.30
C TYR A 171 -1.93 26.80 3.93
N GLU A 172 -2.97 26.31 4.62
CA GLU A 172 -3.88 27.11 5.43
C GLU A 172 -3.67 26.74 6.91
N ARG A 173 -3.43 27.74 7.77
CA ARG A 173 -3.36 27.55 9.22
C ARG A 173 -4.64 28.00 9.91
N ASN A 174 -5.16 27.09 10.72
CA ASN A 174 -6.36 27.29 11.50
C ASN A 174 -6.05 27.15 12.98
N MET A 175 -6.54 28.09 13.77
CA MET A 175 -6.47 28.05 15.22
C MET A 175 -7.87 27.73 15.75
N ILE A 176 -8.00 26.60 16.42
CA ILE A 176 -9.28 26.09 16.91
C ILE A 176 -9.23 26.10 18.42
N ASP A 177 -10.14 26.82 19.08
CA ASP A 177 -10.30 26.69 20.52
C ASP A 177 -10.82 25.30 20.85
N ILE A 178 -10.18 24.58 21.77
CA ILE A 178 -10.51 23.17 22.01
C ILE A 178 -11.83 23.03 22.78
N ALA A 179 -12.09 23.95 23.73
CA ALA A 179 -13.30 23.94 24.55
C ALA A 179 -14.55 24.22 23.71
N THR A 180 -14.55 25.31 22.93
CA THR A 180 -15.72 25.75 22.15
C THR A 180 -15.75 25.23 20.72
N ARG A 181 -14.63 24.69 20.22
CA ARG A 181 -14.44 24.28 18.82
C ARG A 181 -14.57 25.41 17.80
N VAL A 182 -14.53 26.67 18.24
CA VAL A 182 -14.56 27.82 17.35
C VAL A 182 -13.26 27.88 16.55
N LYS A 183 -13.39 27.92 15.21
CA LYS A 183 -12.29 27.96 14.26
C LYS A 183 -12.00 29.41 13.85
N HIS A 184 -10.76 29.83 14.02
CA HIS A 184 -10.23 31.10 13.51
C HIS A 184 -9.20 30.82 12.42
N LEU A 185 -9.40 31.42 11.24
CA LEU A 185 -8.40 31.41 10.18
C LEU A 185 -7.25 32.34 10.59
N MET A 186 -6.04 31.80 10.66
CA MET A 186 -4.87 32.59 11.07
C MET A 186 -4.12 33.14 9.85
N GLY A 187 -4.09 32.40 8.74
CA GLY A 187 -3.54 32.89 7.47
C GLY A 187 -3.23 31.79 6.46
N LEU A 188 -2.89 32.23 5.25
CA LEU A 188 -2.33 31.40 4.17
C LEU A 188 -0.80 31.48 4.22
N ILE A 189 -0.14 30.34 4.06
CA ILE A 189 1.30 30.21 4.22
C ILE A 189 1.94 29.65 2.95
N GLU A 190 2.96 30.36 2.49
CA GLU A 190 3.70 30.05 1.27
C GLU A 190 4.49 28.74 1.38
N ASN A 191 5.10 28.48 2.53
CA ASN A 191 5.93 27.29 2.74
C ASN A 191 5.69 26.66 4.13
N LEU A 192 5.54 25.34 4.21
CA LEU A 192 5.50 24.60 5.48
C LEU A 192 6.84 24.65 6.26
N HIS A 193 7.83 25.38 5.77
CA HIS A 193 9.16 25.42 6.33
C HIS A 193 9.21 26.34 7.54
N ARG A 194 9.38 25.72 8.72
CA ARG A 194 10.35 25.96 9.82
C ARG A 194 10.91 27.38 10.08
N ALA A 195 11.05 28.25 9.09
CA ALA A 195 11.33 29.67 9.24
C ALA A 195 10.14 30.43 9.85
N ASP A 196 8.91 30.16 9.40
CA ASP A 196 7.71 30.85 9.94
C ASP A 196 7.41 30.43 11.38
N ASP A 197 7.67 29.16 11.71
CA ASP A 197 7.61 28.69 13.10
C ASP A 197 8.63 29.39 13.99
N LYS A 198 9.82 29.76 13.47
CA LYS A 198 10.78 30.55 14.26
C LYS A 198 10.25 31.93 14.58
N TYR A 199 9.59 32.61 13.63
CA TYR A 199 9.03 33.94 13.86
C TYR A 199 7.90 33.89 14.89
N PHE A 200 7.03 32.89 14.81
CA PHE A 200 5.95 32.69 15.78
C PHE A 200 6.49 32.34 17.18
N LEU A 201 7.47 31.43 17.28
CA LEU A 201 8.11 31.10 18.56
C LEU A 201 9.02 32.22 19.10
N MET A 202 9.54 33.10 18.24
CA MET A 202 10.31 34.27 18.67
C MET A 202 9.47 35.20 19.55
N ILE A 203 8.19 35.42 19.19
CA ILE A 203 7.26 36.23 19.98
C ILE A 203 7.02 35.62 21.38
N HIS A 204 6.98 34.29 21.48
CA HIS A 204 6.92 33.61 22.78
C HIS A 204 8.24 33.75 23.55
N ALA A 205 9.39 33.56 22.89
CA ALA A 205 10.70 33.70 23.51
C ALA A 205 10.95 35.10 24.08
N GLU A 206 10.48 36.16 23.42
CA GLU A 206 10.56 37.55 23.90
C GLU A 206 9.68 37.82 25.14
N ARG A 207 8.63 37.03 25.36
CA ARG A 207 7.73 37.16 26.51
C ARG A 207 8.17 36.32 27.72
N CYS A 208 9.03 35.33 27.52
CA CYS A 208 9.53 34.48 28.60
C CYS A 208 10.71 35.16 29.32
N LYS A 209 10.63 35.27 30.65
CA LYS A 209 11.67 35.93 31.46
C LYS A 209 13.00 35.17 31.50
N ASN A 210 12.99 33.86 31.25
CA ASN A 210 14.19 33.03 31.30
C ASN A 210 14.05 31.75 30.47
N LYS A 211 15.19 31.12 30.14
CA LYS A 211 15.25 29.95 29.25
C LYS A 211 14.41 28.76 29.74
N MET A 212 14.24 28.64 31.05
CA MET A 212 13.56 27.49 31.67
C MET A 212 12.03 27.60 31.62
N THR A 213 11.48 28.82 31.59
CA THR A 213 10.04 29.05 31.39
C THR A 213 9.63 28.70 29.96
N LEU A 214 10.37 29.21 28.96
CA LEU A 214 10.15 28.88 27.54
C LEU A 214 10.23 27.36 27.30
N PHE A 215 11.22 26.68 27.89
CA PHE A 215 11.40 25.24 27.70
C PHE A 215 10.26 24.41 28.32
N ASN A 216 9.68 24.86 29.44
CA ASN A 216 8.55 24.18 30.08
C ASN A 216 7.24 24.41 29.34
N GLU A 217 7.01 25.59 28.77
CA GLU A 217 5.82 25.87 27.94
C GLU A 217 5.82 25.08 26.62
N LEU A 218 7.00 24.88 26.02
CA LEU A 218 7.14 24.16 24.75
C LEU A 218 7.12 22.63 24.87
N LYS A 219 7.19 22.07 26.09
CA LYS A 219 7.24 20.61 26.33
C LYS A 219 5.96 19.85 25.94
N GLY A 220 4.86 20.53 25.63
CA GLY A 220 3.67 19.92 25.02
C GLY A 220 3.85 19.56 23.54
N GLY A 221 4.85 20.14 22.86
CA GLY A 221 5.12 19.93 21.44
C GLY A 221 6.37 19.08 21.19
N ARG A 222 6.31 18.20 20.19
CA ARG A 222 7.45 17.36 19.79
C ARG A 222 8.48 18.16 18.97
N ILE A 223 9.13 19.14 19.60
CA ILE A 223 10.15 19.97 18.97
C ILE A 223 11.49 19.22 18.98
N ARG A 224 12.09 19.01 17.80
CA ARG A 224 13.40 18.36 17.68
C ARG A 224 14.50 19.26 18.27
N GLY A 225 15.45 18.69 19.03
CA GLY A 225 16.51 19.42 19.74
C GLY A 225 17.25 20.47 18.92
N THR A 226 17.53 20.20 17.64
CA THR A 226 18.20 21.15 16.73
C THR A 226 17.44 22.45 16.47
N PHE A 227 16.14 22.50 16.77
CA PHE A 227 15.32 23.70 16.62
C PHE A 227 15.31 24.58 17.88
N LEU A 228 15.35 23.96 19.07
CA LEU A 228 15.52 24.65 20.35
C LEU A 228 16.88 25.33 20.42
N ASP A 229 17.94 24.64 19.98
CA ASP A 229 19.30 25.18 19.97
C ASP A 229 19.42 26.46 19.11
N LEU A 230 18.65 26.56 18.02
CA LEU A 230 18.70 27.71 17.12
C LEU A 230 17.90 28.93 17.59
N ILE A 231 16.88 28.72 18.44
CA ILE A 231 16.12 29.79 19.10
C ILE A 231 16.92 30.33 20.30
N MET A 232 17.62 29.45 21.01
CA MET A 232 18.39 29.75 22.23
C MET A 232 19.68 30.55 22.01
N VAL A 233 20.10 30.77 20.75
CA VAL A 233 21.25 31.63 20.39
C VAL A 233 20.89 33.12 20.40
N LYS A 234 19.60 33.47 20.38
CA LYS A 234 19.12 34.87 20.35
C LYS A 234 18.51 35.38 21.66
N VAL A 235 18.43 34.55 22.71
CA VAL A 235 18.01 34.90 24.09
C VAL A 235 19.19 34.74 25.03
#